data_AF-A0A013VCI1-F1
#
_entry.id   AF-A0A013VCI1-F1
#
_cell.length_a   1.000
_cell.length_b   1.000
_cell.length_c   1.000
_cell.angle_alpha   90.00
_cell.angle_beta   90.00
_cell.angle_gamma   90.00
#
_symmetry.space_group_name_H-M   'P 1'
#
loop_
_entity.id
_entity.type
_entity.pdbx_description
1 polymer ?
#
loop_
_entity_poly.entity_id
_entity_poly.type
_entity_poly.pdbx_seq_one_letter_code
_entity_poly.pdbx_strand_id
1 'polypeptide(L)'
;MERIDATAFAGGADRDANLHRLVSDYMAIMASVHRIDTVKAAGIGLPQPQSPQAIALAYFDDADQQYQSHRDGPDSLIAFLRKWVLGNLPLHRTETALLIADAPQFFHDGDRITHIYDLELAHLGDPMADIASIRVRDINEPIGDLTSLLQRYVVESGNPIDWVALDFHTIASFLAVPMRMESPLRTQRQLPAYVEYLSWDLGCRRAALDILAQVRSVDLTPVADLVTVEKATDIIYDNLVASCTDLPAARGRLREPPALSLARYVQRLDAIGHEIARRDRSEAEQLLGQSFASAAAAEATLEQYVLAAGPDKEADLIGLFHRRTMRALQLLRGYPGPIVNRAPGPIDRLAFSDPPSTNVMAHDSATHI
;
A
#
# COMPACT_ATOMS: atom_id res chain seq x y z
N MET A 1 8.78 -25.23 -15.36
CA MET A 1 7.74 -25.33 -14.31
C MET A 1 6.52 -25.98 -14.93
N GLU A 2 5.85 -26.90 -14.22
CA GLU A 2 4.61 -27.51 -14.70
C GLU A 2 3.48 -26.48 -14.72
N ARG A 3 2.55 -26.60 -15.68
CA ARG A 3 1.37 -25.73 -15.73
C ARG A 3 0.43 -26.13 -14.59
N ILE A 4 0.07 -25.16 -13.75
CA ILE A 4 -0.90 -25.37 -12.67
C ILE A 4 -2.32 -25.23 -13.25
N ASP A 5 -3.14 -26.26 -13.08
CA ASP A 5 -4.56 -26.28 -13.48
C ASP A 5 -5.44 -25.94 -12.27
N ALA A 6 -5.35 -24.69 -11.81
CA ALA A 6 -6.09 -24.17 -10.66
C ALA A 6 -6.37 -22.66 -10.83
N THR A 7 -7.25 -22.11 -10.01
CA THR A 7 -7.63 -20.69 -10.08
C THR A 7 -6.71 -19.85 -9.21
N ALA A 8 -6.12 -18.79 -9.77
CA ALA A 8 -5.35 -17.83 -8.99
C ALA A 8 -6.29 -16.93 -8.19
N PHE A 9 -5.96 -16.67 -6.92
CA PHE A 9 -6.61 -15.63 -6.15
C PHE A 9 -6.38 -14.25 -6.80
N ALA A 10 -7.44 -13.45 -6.87
CA ALA A 10 -7.42 -12.11 -7.47
C ALA A 10 -8.38 -11.14 -6.74
N GLY A 11 -8.57 -11.35 -5.43
CA GLY A 11 -9.50 -10.58 -4.59
C GLY A 11 -10.94 -11.11 -4.58
N GLY A 12 -11.85 -10.35 -3.96
CA GLY A 12 -13.28 -10.66 -3.85
C GLY A 12 -13.69 -11.38 -2.56
N ALA A 13 -12.74 -11.62 -1.67
CA ALA A 13 -12.99 -12.25 -0.37
C ALA A 13 -13.77 -11.33 0.60
N ASP A 14 -13.97 -10.06 0.28
CA ASP A 14 -14.90 -9.18 0.99
C ASP A 14 -16.38 -9.47 0.67
N ARG A 15 -16.65 -10.27 -0.37
CA ARG A 15 -18.01 -10.60 -0.85
C ARG A 15 -18.28 -12.10 -0.94
N ASP A 16 -17.23 -12.90 -1.04
CA ASP A 16 -17.29 -14.36 -1.09
C ASP A 16 -16.70 -14.96 0.18
N ALA A 17 -17.56 -15.55 1.01
CA ALA A 17 -17.17 -16.16 2.27
C ALA A 17 -16.23 -17.36 2.10
N ASN A 18 -16.31 -18.09 0.97
CA ASN A 18 -15.40 -19.19 0.69
C ASN A 18 -14.01 -18.68 0.31
N LEU A 19 -13.92 -17.62 -0.51
CA LEU A 19 -12.64 -16.96 -0.78
C LEU A 19 -12.03 -16.39 0.51
N HIS A 20 -12.84 -15.79 1.39
CA HIS A 20 -12.36 -15.31 2.69
C HIS A 20 -11.81 -16.45 3.56
N ARG A 21 -12.50 -17.59 3.61
CA ARG A 21 -12.00 -18.78 4.29
C ARG A 21 -10.66 -19.26 3.70
N LEU A 22 -10.51 -19.24 2.37
CA LEU A 22 -9.23 -19.59 1.73
C LEU A 22 -8.12 -18.61 2.12
N VAL A 23 -8.39 -17.29 2.20
CA VAL A 23 -7.42 -16.33 2.73
C VAL A 23 -7.10 -16.63 4.20
N SER A 24 -8.08 -17.04 5.01
CA SER A 24 -7.82 -17.49 6.39
C SER A 24 -6.93 -18.72 6.43
N ASP A 25 -7.11 -19.69 5.54
CA ASP A 25 -6.23 -20.86 5.42
C ASP A 25 -4.81 -20.45 4.98
N TYR A 26 -4.71 -19.43 4.11
CA TYR A 26 -3.42 -18.83 3.75
C TYR A 26 -2.69 -18.26 4.97
N MET A 27 -3.38 -17.63 5.93
CA MET A 27 -2.74 -17.14 7.16
C MET A 27 -2.11 -18.27 8.00
N ALA A 28 -2.73 -19.46 8.02
CA ALA A 28 -2.15 -20.64 8.67
C ALA A 28 -0.91 -21.18 7.92
N ILE A 29 -0.95 -21.12 6.58
CA ILE A 29 0.21 -21.47 5.75
C ILE A 29 1.35 -20.47 5.98
N MET A 30 1.08 -19.16 5.99
CA MET A 30 2.07 -18.12 6.30
C MET A 30 2.72 -18.35 7.67
N ALA A 31 1.92 -18.61 8.72
CA ALA A 31 2.46 -18.96 10.03
C ALA A 31 3.36 -20.21 9.99
N SER A 32 3.07 -21.18 9.12
CA SER A 32 3.92 -22.36 8.92
C SER A 32 5.20 -22.03 8.13
N VAL A 33 5.15 -21.15 7.14
CA VAL A 33 6.32 -20.64 6.42
C VAL A 33 7.25 -19.89 7.38
N HIS A 34 6.69 -19.07 8.28
CA HIS A 34 7.49 -18.33 9.27
C HIS A 34 8.22 -19.24 10.29
N ARG A 35 7.81 -20.52 10.41
CA ARG A 35 8.50 -21.53 11.25
C ARG A 35 9.60 -22.29 10.52
N ILE A 36 9.78 -22.07 9.22
CA ILE A 36 10.88 -22.69 8.47
C ILE A 36 12.20 -22.19 9.05
N ASP A 37 13.10 -23.13 9.33
CA ASP A 37 14.44 -22.86 9.85
C ASP A 37 15.20 -21.88 8.93
N THR A 38 15.48 -20.69 9.46
CA THR A 38 16.18 -19.62 8.72
C THR A 38 17.61 -20.02 8.35
N VAL A 39 18.24 -20.95 9.08
CA VAL A 39 19.55 -21.49 8.70
C VAL A 39 19.47 -22.25 7.37
N LYS A 40 18.37 -22.95 7.10
CA LYS A 40 18.17 -23.63 5.80
C LYS A 40 17.94 -22.63 4.68
N ALA A 41 17.16 -21.58 4.93
CA ALA A 41 16.94 -20.50 3.99
C ALA A 41 18.26 -19.78 3.63
N ALA A 42 19.09 -19.47 4.63
CA ALA A 42 20.43 -18.93 4.40
C ALA A 42 21.34 -19.92 3.66
N GLY A 43 21.24 -21.22 3.98
CA GLY A 43 22.01 -22.28 3.34
C GLY A 43 21.75 -22.47 1.84
N ILE A 44 20.59 -22.04 1.33
CA ILE A 44 20.29 -22.00 -0.11
C ILE A 44 20.62 -20.65 -0.77
N GLY A 45 21.27 -19.73 -0.03
CA GLY A 45 21.78 -18.47 -0.55
C GLY A 45 20.92 -17.24 -0.29
N LEU A 46 19.84 -17.34 0.50
CA LEU A 46 19.08 -16.14 0.89
C LEU A 46 19.91 -15.27 1.85
N PRO A 47 20.02 -13.95 1.61
CA PRO A 47 20.75 -13.06 2.51
C PRO A 47 20.15 -13.06 3.92
N GLN A 48 20.99 -13.27 4.94
CA GLN A 48 20.59 -13.19 6.34
C GLN A 48 20.83 -11.76 6.86
N PRO A 49 19.80 -11.01 7.28
CA PRO A 49 19.99 -9.72 7.94
C PRO A 49 20.80 -9.88 9.23
N GLN A 50 21.79 -9.00 9.43
CA GLN A 50 22.76 -9.10 10.55
C GLN A 50 22.49 -8.12 11.70
N SER A 51 21.46 -7.27 11.60
CA SER A 51 21.13 -6.26 12.61
C SER A 51 19.63 -5.94 12.61
N PRO A 52 19.07 -5.38 13.70
CA PRO A 52 17.68 -4.92 13.72
C PRO A 52 17.34 -3.94 12.59
N GLN A 53 18.29 -3.07 12.22
CA GLN A 53 18.13 -2.18 11.08
C GLN A 53 18.02 -2.95 9.76
N ALA A 54 18.90 -3.94 9.52
CA ALA A 54 18.83 -4.76 8.32
C ALA A 54 17.55 -5.61 8.27
N ILE A 55 17.04 -6.04 9.43
CA ILE A 55 15.76 -6.77 9.54
C ILE A 55 14.60 -5.85 9.16
N ALA A 56 14.56 -4.64 9.70
CA ALA A 56 13.53 -3.66 9.41
C ALA A 56 13.48 -3.25 7.93
N LEU A 57 14.65 -3.19 7.27
CA LEU A 57 14.78 -2.72 5.90
C LEU A 57 14.84 -3.84 4.85
N ALA A 58 14.74 -5.11 5.24
CA ALA A 58 14.99 -6.25 4.36
C ALA A 58 14.16 -6.23 3.05
N TYR A 59 12.91 -5.77 3.11
CA TYR A 59 12.06 -5.54 1.94
C TYR A 59 12.27 -4.14 1.31
N PHE A 60 12.47 -3.13 2.14
CA PHE A 60 12.48 -1.71 1.75
C PHE A 60 13.75 -1.33 0.97
N ASP A 61 14.90 -1.89 1.33
CA ASP A 61 16.21 -1.50 0.78
C ASP A 61 16.29 -1.71 -0.74
N ASP A 62 15.68 -2.77 -1.29
CA ASP A 62 15.62 -2.96 -2.75
C ASP A 62 14.85 -1.81 -3.43
N ALA A 63 13.66 -1.49 -2.92
CA ALA A 63 12.87 -0.39 -3.46
C ALA A 63 13.61 0.95 -3.32
N ASP A 64 14.30 1.16 -2.20
CA ASP A 64 15.08 2.37 -1.97
C ASP A 64 16.27 2.48 -2.91
N GLN A 65 17.04 1.42 -3.07
CA GLN A 65 18.16 1.39 -3.99
C GLN A 65 17.71 1.63 -5.43
N GLN A 66 16.62 0.97 -5.87
CA GLN A 66 16.06 1.17 -7.20
C GLN A 66 15.59 2.61 -7.41
N TYR A 67 14.85 3.18 -6.45
CA TYR A 67 14.44 4.58 -6.50
C TYR A 67 15.63 5.51 -6.62
N GLN A 68 16.60 5.42 -5.70
CA GLN A 68 17.78 6.30 -5.72
C GLN A 68 18.59 6.19 -7.02
N SER A 69 18.63 5.01 -7.64
CA SER A 69 19.40 4.78 -8.87
C SER A 69 18.70 5.28 -10.14
N HIS A 70 17.37 5.37 -10.14
CA HIS A 70 16.57 5.67 -11.35
C HIS A 70 15.73 6.94 -11.25
N ARG A 71 15.75 7.61 -10.10
CA ARG A 71 15.04 8.85 -9.86
C ARG A 71 15.41 9.91 -10.90
N ASP A 72 14.38 10.50 -11.52
CA ASP A 72 14.49 11.44 -12.63
C ASP A 72 14.01 12.87 -12.30
N GLY A 73 13.63 13.13 -11.04
CA GLY A 73 13.21 14.47 -10.59
C GLY A 73 12.81 14.55 -9.10
N PRO A 74 12.44 15.75 -8.61
CA PRO A 74 11.94 15.96 -7.26
C PRO A 74 10.59 15.24 -7.03
N ASP A 75 10.45 14.53 -5.90
CA ASP A 75 9.20 13.96 -5.39
C ASP A 75 9.17 14.13 -3.87
N SER A 76 8.56 15.22 -3.43
CA SER A 76 8.54 15.63 -2.04
C SER A 76 7.75 14.67 -1.14
N LEU A 77 6.77 13.93 -1.68
CA LEU A 77 6.03 12.91 -0.94
C LEU A 77 6.88 11.65 -0.70
N ILE A 78 7.56 11.14 -1.73
CA ILE A 78 8.49 10.02 -1.53
C ILE A 78 9.60 10.43 -0.56
N ALA A 79 10.16 11.63 -0.70
CA ALA A 79 11.17 12.14 0.23
C ALA A 79 10.65 12.22 1.67
N PHE A 80 9.40 12.65 1.86
CA PHE A 80 8.75 12.75 3.17
C PHE A 80 8.57 11.38 3.82
N LEU A 81 7.91 10.45 3.13
CA LEU A 81 7.65 9.11 3.65
C LEU A 81 8.96 8.32 3.83
N ARG A 82 9.92 8.46 2.93
CA ARG A 82 11.25 7.83 3.06
C ARG A 82 11.99 8.33 4.29
N LYS A 83 11.99 9.64 4.53
CA LYS A 83 12.57 10.23 5.75
C LYS A 83 11.89 9.67 7.00
N TRP A 84 10.57 9.52 6.97
CA TRP A 84 9.83 8.89 8.06
C TRP A 84 10.27 7.44 8.29
N VAL A 85 10.30 6.61 7.24
CA VAL A 85 10.71 5.19 7.33
C VAL A 85 12.11 5.08 7.93
N LEU A 86 13.09 5.79 7.38
CA LEU A 86 14.48 5.72 7.87
C LEU A 86 14.64 6.25 9.31
N GLY A 87 13.73 7.09 9.79
CA GLY A 87 13.74 7.64 11.14
C GLY A 87 12.93 6.86 12.18
N ASN A 88 12.12 5.87 11.78
CA ASN A 88 11.17 5.17 12.67
C ASN A 88 11.34 3.64 12.65
N LEU A 89 12.56 3.14 12.39
CA LEU A 89 12.84 1.70 12.34
C LEU A 89 12.46 1.01 13.67
N PRO A 90 11.75 -0.14 13.64
CA PRO A 90 11.39 -0.91 14.82
C PRO A 90 12.60 -1.70 15.36
N LEU A 91 13.60 -1.00 15.92
CA LEU A 91 14.90 -1.57 16.31
C LEU A 91 14.84 -2.58 17.47
N HIS A 92 13.69 -2.70 18.14
CA HIS A 92 13.45 -3.76 19.14
C HIS A 92 13.21 -5.14 18.49
N ARG A 93 12.95 -5.19 17.19
CA ARG A 93 12.75 -6.44 16.42
C ARG A 93 14.10 -7.05 16.06
N THR A 94 14.38 -8.23 16.61
CA THR A 94 15.67 -8.94 16.45
C THR A 94 15.54 -10.31 15.78
N GLU A 95 14.32 -10.81 15.61
CA GLU A 95 14.05 -12.13 15.05
C GLU A 95 13.73 -12.04 13.56
N THR A 96 14.12 -13.09 12.82
CA THR A 96 13.85 -13.20 11.38
C THR A 96 13.04 -14.45 11.09
N ALA A 97 12.21 -14.36 10.05
CA ALA A 97 11.48 -15.46 9.46
C ALA A 97 11.72 -15.48 7.94
N LEU A 98 11.49 -16.64 7.31
CA LEU A 98 11.33 -16.69 5.86
C LEU A 98 10.01 -16.03 5.49
N LEU A 99 10.07 -15.03 4.61
CA LEU A 99 8.94 -14.22 4.18
C LEU A 99 8.58 -14.56 2.73
N ILE A 100 7.29 -14.50 2.42
CA ILE A 100 6.76 -14.58 1.05
C ILE A 100 6.85 -13.20 0.36
N ALA A 101 6.74 -12.13 1.15
CA ALA A 101 6.81 -10.71 0.83
C ALA A 101 5.71 -10.14 -0.07
N ASP A 102 5.18 -10.91 -1.02
CA ASP A 102 4.09 -10.49 -1.93
C ASP A 102 2.72 -11.11 -1.58
N ALA A 103 2.48 -11.41 -0.32
CA ALA A 103 1.31 -12.14 0.15
C ALA A 103 -0.03 -11.35 0.08
N PRO A 104 -1.19 -12.02 -0.05
CA PRO A 104 -1.34 -13.43 -0.40
C PRO A 104 -1.28 -13.66 -1.92
N GLN A 105 -0.47 -14.61 -2.37
CA GLN A 105 -0.39 -15.07 -3.77
C GLN A 105 -0.56 -16.60 -3.79
N PHE A 106 -1.76 -17.08 -4.14
CA PHE A 106 -2.04 -18.53 -4.14
C PHE A 106 -2.99 -18.98 -5.25
N PHE A 107 -2.90 -20.26 -5.57
CA PHE A 107 -3.88 -20.98 -6.39
C PHE A 107 -4.82 -21.82 -5.53
N HIS A 108 -6.08 -21.96 -5.92
CA HIS A 108 -7.08 -22.81 -5.28
C HIS A 108 -7.90 -23.62 -6.29
N ASP A 109 -8.42 -24.76 -5.84
CA ASP A 109 -9.36 -25.61 -6.60
C ASP A 109 -10.83 -25.31 -6.27
N GLY A 110 -11.08 -24.35 -5.39
CA GLY A 110 -12.40 -23.97 -4.88
C GLY A 110 -12.59 -24.40 -3.42
N ASP A 111 -11.94 -25.48 -3.00
CA ASP A 111 -12.07 -26.01 -1.64
C ASP A 111 -10.81 -25.78 -0.81
N ARG A 112 -9.63 -25.81 -1.43
CA ARG A 112 -8.34 -25.62 -0.73
C ARG A 112 -7.35 -24.83 -1.56
N ILE A 113 -6.35 -24.31 -0.85
CA ILE A 113 -5.13 -23.80 -1.47
C ILE A 113 -4.31 -24.97 -1.98
N THR A 114 -3.84 -24.88 -3.22
CA THR A 114 -3.01 -25.91 -3.85
C THR A 114 -1.56 -25.49 -3.97
N HIS A 115 -1.29 -24.21 -4.23
CA HIS A 115 0.06 -23.69 -4.47
C HIS A 115 0.18 -22.24 -3.96
N ILE A 116 1.36 -21.88 -3.48
CA ILE A 116 1.81 -20.49 -3.37
C ILE A 116 2.69 -20.21 -4.59
N TYR A 117 2.62 -19.02 -5.16
CA TYR A 117 3.43 -18.62 -6.29
C TYR A 117 3.97 -17.19 -6.11
N ASP A 118 4.74 -16.71 -7.09
CA ASP A 118 5.33 -15.37 -7.11
C ASP A 118 6.34 -15.12 -5.96
N LEU A 119 7.25 -16.08 -5.77
CA LEU A 119 8.23 -16.08 -4.67
C LEU A 119 9.50 -15.26 -4.99
N GLU A 120 9.48 -14.39 -5.99
CA GLU A 120 10.66 -13.61 -6.40
C GLU A 120 11.07 -12.55 -5.36
N LEU A 121 10.13 -12.14 -4.50
CA LEU A 121 10.37 -11.24 -3.38
C LEU A 121 10.66 -11.98 -2.07
N ALA A 122 10.68 -13.32 -2.07
CA ALA A 122 10.89 -14.09 -0.84
C ALA A 122 12.29 -13.85 -0.24
N HIS A 123 12.35 -13.52 1.04
CA HIS A 123 13.58 -13.14 1.74
C HIS A 123 13.49 -13.42 3.24
N LEU A 124 14.58 -13.21 3.96
CA LEU A 124 14.61 -13.28 5.42
C LEU A 124 14.39 -11.88 6.01
N GLY A 125 13.43 -11.73 6.92
CA GLY A 125 13.08 -10.43 7.49
C GLY A 125 12.15 -10.54 8.70
N ASP A 126 11.58 -9.41 9.13
CA ASP A 126 10.58 -9.39 10.21
C ASP A 126 9.25 -10.02 9.74
N PRO A 127 8.69 -11.03 10.42
CA PRO A 127 7.38 -11.60 10.06
C PRO A 127 6.24 -10.58 9.99
N MET A 128 6.35 -9.42 10.65
CA MET A 128 5.36 -8.34 10.51
C MET A 128 5.31 -7.75 9.09
N ALA A 129 6.38 -7.90 8.28
CA ALA A 129 6.40 -7.44 6.89
C ALA A 129 5.49 -8.28 5.97
N ASP A 130 5.40 -9.59 6.20
CA ASP A 130 4.45 -10.46 5.47
C ASP A 130 3.00 -10.12 5.83
N ILE A 131 2.74 -9.81 7.10
CA ILE A 131 1.43 -9.35 7.55
C ILE A 131 1.10 -7.97 6.97
N ALA A 132 2.08 -7.08 6.85
CA ALA A 132 1.91 -5.80 6.17
C ALA A 132 1.56 -6.01 4.69
N SER A 133 2.18 -6.99 4.01
CA SER A 133 1.87 -7.32 2.61
C SER A 133 0.39 -7.68 2.41
N ILE A 134 -0.22 -8.42 3.36
CA ILE A 134 -1.67 -8.70 3.37
C ILE A 134 -2.49 -7.40 3.35
N ARG A 135 -2.12 -6.40 4.16
CA ARG A 135 -2.79 -5.08 4.19
C ARG A 135 -2.60 -4.31 2.89
N VAL A 136 -1.41 -4.40 2.28
CA VAL A 136 -1.11 -3.77 1.00
C VAL A 136 -1.93 -4.39 -0.13
N ARG A 137 -2.10 -5.71 -0.13
CA ARG A 137 -2.94 -6.40 -1.13
C ARG A 137 -4.40 -6.00 -1.03
N ASP A 138 -4.95 -5.85 0.18
CA ASP A 138 -6.38 -5.60 0.41
C ASP A 138 -6.92 -4.41 -0.39
N ILE A 139 -6.12 -3.36 -0.58
CA ILE A 139 -6.60 -2.16 -1.29
C ILE A 139 -6.83 -2.43 -2.78
N ASN A 140 -6.12 -3.39 -3.40
CA ASN A 140 -6.22 -3.70 -4.83
C ASN A 140 -6.97 -5.00 -5.13
N GLU A 141 -6.81 -6.00 -4.27
CA GLU A 141 -7.43 -7.32 -4.34
C GLU A 141 -8.06 -7.60 -2.96
N PRO A 142 -9.31 -7.16 -2.74
CA PRO A 142 -9.94 -7.22 -1.41
C PRO A 142 -9.92 -8.62 -0.80
N ILE A 143 -9.39 -8.70 0.42
CA ILE A 143 -9.14 -9.98 1.11
C ILE A 143 -10.19 -10.31 2.20
N GLY A 144 -11.08 -9.36 2.49
CA GLY A 144 -12.14 -9.50 3.49
C GLY A 144 -11.73 -8.97 4.87
N ASP A 145 -12.28 -9.58 5.93
CA ASP A 145 -12.09 -9.12 7.31
C ASP A 145 -10.66 -9.32 7.80
N LEU A 146 -9.85 -8.26 7.79
CA LEU A 146 -8.48 -8.27 8.28
C LEU A 146 -8.39 -8.66 9.76
N THR A 147 -9.38 -8.35 10.59
CA THR A 147 -9.32 -8.63 12.03
C THR A 147 -9.28 -10.14 12.28
N SER A 148 -10.23 -10.89 11.72
CA SER A 148 -10.24 -12.36 11.86
C SER A 148 -9.04 -13.04 11.19
N LEU A 149 -8.54 -12.52 10.08
CA LEU A 149 -7.33 -13.04 9.43
C LEU A 149 -6.08 -12.89 10.32
N LEU A 150 -5.91 -11.73 10.95
CA LEU A 150 -4.82 -11.51 11.91
C LEU A 150 -4.98 -12.35 13.17
N GLN A 151 -6.20 -12.54 13.69
CA GLN A 151 -6.45 -13.46 14.80
C GLN A 151 -6.07 -14.89 14.43
N ARG A 152 -6.41 -15.35 13.22
CA ARG A 152 -6.01 -16.67 12.73
C ARG A 152 -4.48 -16.80 12.71
N TYR A 153 -3.77 -15.80 12.21
CA TYR A 153 -2.31 -15.82 12.22
C TYR A 153 -1.74 -15.90 13.64
N VAL A 154 -2.28 -15.14 14.61
CA VAL A 154 -1.82 -15.17 16.01
C VAL A 154 -2.01 -16.57 16.60
N VAL A 155 -3.19 -17.18 16.40
CA VAL A 155 -3.49 -18.55 16.88
C VAL A 155 -2.52 -19.56 16.27
N GLU A 156 -2.29 -19.49 14.96
CA GLU A 156 -1.49 -20.47 14.22
C GLU A 156 0.01 -20.31 14.45
N SER A 157 0.50 -19.08 14.65
CA SER A 157 1.91 -18.79 14.86
C SER A 157 2.32 -18.87 16.33
N GLY A 158 1.38 -18.63 17.25
CA GLY A 158 1.67 -18.45 18.68
C GLY A 158 2.29 -17.08 19.02
N ASN A 159 2.42 -16.18 18.03
CA ASN A 159 3.09 -14.90 18.18
C ASN A 159 2.07 -13.74 18.19
N PRO A 160 2.14 -12.81 19.16
CA PRO A 160 1.28 -11.65 19.17
C PRO A 160 1.64 -10.69 18.02
N ILE A 161 0.69 -9.83 17.65
CA ILE A 161 0.95 -8.75 16.69
C ILE A 161 1.73 -7.64 17.39
N ASP A 162 2.89 -7.30 16.84
CA ASP A 162 3.60 -6.08 17.19
C ASP A 162 3.04 -4.93 16.34
N TRP A 163 2.15 -4.14 16.93
CA TRP A 163 1.43 -3.09 16.21
C TRP A 163 2.35 -1.98 15.68
N VAL A 164 3.42 -1.65 16.40
CA VAL A 164 4.37 -0.61 15.97
C VAL A 164 5.15 -1.10 14.76
N ALA A 165 5.66 -2.33 14.80
CA ALA A 165 6.35 -2.93 13.67
C ALA A 165 5.40 -3.16 12.47
N LEU A 166 4.17 -3.61 12.70
CA LEU A 166 3.18 -3.79 11.63
C LEU A 166 2.85 -2.47 10.93
N ASP A 167 2.61 -1.39 11.66
CA ASP A 167 2.33 -0.07 11.07
C ASP A 167 3.54 0.46 10.29
N PHE A 168 4.76 0.30 10.84
CA PHE A 168 6.00 0.62 10.15
C PHE A 168 6.12 -0.12 8.82
N HIS A 169 6.02 -1.46 8.83
CA HIS A 169 6.15 -2.28 7.62
C HIS A 169 5.04 -1.99 6.63
N THR A 170 3.83 -1.67 7.09
CA THR A 170 2.72 -1.29 6.21
C THR A 170 3.02 0.00 5.45
N ILE A 171 3.51 1.04 6.14
CA ILE A 171 3.90 2.30 5.49
C ILE A 171 5.09 2.08 4.54
N ALA A 172 6.09 1.32 4.96
CA ALA A 172 7.26 1.00 4.15
C ALA A 172 6.89 0.23 2.87
N SER A 173 6.02 -0.78 2.98
CA SER A 173 5.55 -1.57 1.83
C SER A 173 4.67 -0.75 0.89
N PHE A 174 3.78 0.11 1.41
CA PHE A 174 3.04 1.04 0.56
C PHE A 174 3.96 2.03 -0.14
N LEU A 175 5.00 2.55 0.52
CA LEU A 175 5.97 3.46 -0.09
C LEU A 175 6.84 2.77 -1.17
N ALA A 176 7.14 1.49 -1.00
CA ALA A 176 7.97 0.74 -1.94
C ALA A 176 7.35 0.64 -3.36
N VAL A 177 6.02 0.73 -3.48
CA VAL A 177 5.32 0.71 -4.78
C VAL A 177 5.56 1.99 -5.59
N PRO A 178 5.20 3.21 -5.12
CA PRO A 178 5.48 4.44 -5.85
C PRO A 178 6.97 4.66 -6.12
N MET A 179 7.86 4.20 -5.22
CA MET A 179 9.32 4.21 -5.45
C MET A 179 9.74 3.43 -6.70
N ARG A 180 9.05 2.34 -7.02
CA ARG A 180 9.28 1.54 -8.25
C ARG A 180 8.52 2.09 -9.46
N MET A 181 7.35 2.71 -9.25
CA MET A 181 6.49 3.16 -10.35
C MET A 181 6.84 4.57 -10.87
N GLU A 182 7.43 5.43 -10.05
CA GLU A 182 7.62 6.84 -10.37
C GLU A 182 8.39 7.04 -11.69
N SER A 183 9.61 6.51 -11.77
CA SER A 183 10.47 6.70 -12.94
C SER A 183 9.87 6.09 -14.23
N PRO A 184 9.33 4.85 -14.23
CA PRO A 184 8.60 4.32 -15.39
C PRO A 184 7.41 5.19 -15.83
N LEU A 185 6.62 5.73 -14.90
CA LEU A 185 5.46 6.58 -15.21
C LEU A 185 5.86 7.92 -15.88
N ARG A 186 7.09 8.41 -15.65
CA ARG A 186 7.60 9.65 -16.27
C ARG A 186 8.41 9.40 -17.54
N THR A 187 9.22 8.35 -17.57
CA THR A 187 10.25 8.16 -18.59
C THR A 187 9.89 7.11 -19.64
N GLN A 188 9.19 6.03 -19.25
CA GLN A 188 8.98 4.90 -20.14
C GLN A 188 7.99 5.24 -21.25
N ARG A 189 8.43 5.11 -22.49
CA ARG A 189 7.55 5.15 -23.66
C ARG A 189 6.92 3.77 -23.83
N GLN A 190 5.63 3.73 -24.19
CA GLN A 190 4.87 2.49 -24.36
C GLN A 190 4.77 1.63 -23.08
N LEU A 191 4.50 2.26 -21.95
CA LEU A 191 4.19 1.55 -20.71
C LEU A 191 2.93 0.67 -20.94
N PRO A 192 2.97 -0.67 -20.65
CA PRO A 192 1.91 -1.59 -21.08
C PRO A 192 0.51 -1.26 -20.54
N ALA A 193 0.43 -0.72 -19.33
CA ALA A 193 -0.82 -0.39 -18.65
C ALA A 193 -0.65 0.87 -17.78
N TYR A 194 -0.46 2.02 -18.43
CA TYR A 194 -0.16 3.28 -17.74
C TYR A 194 -1.12 3.62 -16.59
N VAL A 195 -2.44 3.51 -16.82
CA VAL A 195 -3.45 3.87 -15.82
C VAL A 195 -3.52 2.86 -14.67
N GLU A 196 -3.26 1.57 -14.94
CA GLU A 196 -3.13 0.54 -13.90
C GLU A 196 -1.95 0.88 -12.97
N TYR A 197 -0.77 1.16 -13.53
CA TYR A 197 0.42 1.47 -12.73
C TYR A 197 0.29 2.81 -11.99
N LEU A 198 -0.36 3.81 -12.62
CA LEU A 198 -0.69 5.07 -11.97
C LEU A 198 -1.67 4.87 -10.81
N SER A 199 -2.61 3.92 -10.93
CA SER A 199 -3.51 3.56 -9.83
C SER A 199 -2.78 2.93 -8.65
N TRP A 200 -1.73 2.13 -8.91
CA TRP A 200 -0.88 1.56 -7.88
C TRP A 200 -0.05 2.64 -7.18
N ASP A 201 0.60 3.53 -7.93
CA ASP A 201 1.36 4.66 -7.39
C ASP A 201 0.48 5.53 -6.48
N LEU A 202 -0.64 6.07 -7.01
CA LEU A 202 -1.48 6.99 -6.26
C LEU A 202 -2.23 6.33 -5.10
N GLY A 203 -2.71 5.10 -5.29
CA GLY A 203 -3.43 4.38 -4.24
C GLY A 203 -2.52 4.00 -3.07
N CYS A 204 -1.29 3.54 -3.35
CA CYS A 204 -0.31 3.25 -2.31
C CYS A 204 0.21 4.53 -1.62
N ARG A 205 0.38 5.64 -2.36
CA ARG A 205 0.66 6.97 -1.75
C ARG A 205 -0.45 7.38 -0.77
N ARG A 206 -1.72 7.24 -1.15
CA ARG A 206 -2.85 7.53 -0.26
C ARG A 206 -2.80 6.62 0.96
N ALA A 207 -2.68 5.31 0.76
CA ALA A 207 -2.70 4.34 1.84
C ALA A 207 -1.55 4.55 2.85
N ALA A 208 -0.34 4.87 2.38
CA ALA A 208 0.77 5.23 3.27
C ALA A 208 0.45 6.46 4.13
N LEU A 209 -0.17 7.49 3.54
CA LEU A 209 -0.58 8.70 4.25
C LEU A 209 -1.73 8.44 5.23
N ASP A 210 -2.70 7.60 4.87
CA ASP A 210 -3.81 7.22 5.75
C ASP A 210 -3.30 6.51 7.01
N ILE A 211 -2.39 5.53 6.84
CA ILE A 211 -1.79 4.82 7.98
C ILE A 211 -0.88 5.74 8.79
N LEU A 212 -0.07 6.58 8.15
CA LEU A 212 0.78 7.54 8.86
C LEU A 212 -0.04 8.55 9.67
N ALA A 213 -1.16 9.04 9.10
CA ALA A 213 -2.08 9.92 9.81
C ALA A 213 -2.68 9.24 11.05
N GLN A 214 -3.06 7.95 10.95
CA GLN A 214 -3.51 7.17 12.10
C GLN A 214 -2.40 7.03 13.17
N VAL A 215 -1.18 6.67 12.76
CA VAL A 215 -0.01 6.55 13.67
C VAL A 215 0.29 7.87 14.38
N ARG A 216 0.06 9.01 13.73
CA ARG A 216 0.27 10.35 14.28
C ARG A 216 -0.96 11.02 14.87
N SER A 217 -2.10 10.33 14.86
CA SER A 217 -3.39 10.90 15.29
C SER A 217 -3.71 12.24 14.59
N VAL A 218 -3.42 12.32 13.29
CA VAL A 218 -3.71 13.48 12.44
C VAL A 218 -5.04 13.29 11.76
N ASP A 219 -5.96 14.23 11.95
CA ASP A 219 -7.25 14.25 11.26
C ASP A 219 -7.07 14.68 9.81
N LEU A 220 -7.43 13.78 8.88
CA LEU A 220 -7.37 14.06 7.46
C LEU A 220 -8.65 14.76 7.00
N THR A 221 -8.52 16.00 6.51
CA THR A 221 -9.65 16.73 5.94
C THR A 221 -10.16 16.05 4.66
N PRO A 222 -11.46 15.75 4.55
CA PRO A 222 -12.06 15.26 3.32
C PRO A 222 -11.83 16.22 2.15
N VAL A 223 -11.47 15.66 0.99
CA VAL A 223 -11.20 16.46 -0.22
C VAL A 223 -12.42 16.44 -1.12
N ALA A 224 -13.00 17.62 -1.34
CA ALA A 224 -14.16 17.77 -2.21
C ALA A 224 -13.83 17.46 -3.68
N ASP A 225 -14.85 17.02 -4.39
CA ASP A 225 -14.82 16.78 -5.82
C ASP A 225 -14.52 18.08 -6.59
N LEU A 226 -13.60 17.99 -7.55
CA LEU A 226 -13.37 19.07 -8.49
C LEU A 226 -14.49 19.11 -9.52
N VAL A 227 -14.98 20.32 -9.77
CA VAL A 227 -15.99 20.58 -10.81
C VAL A 227 -15.32 20.48 -12.16
N THR A 228 -15.89 19.67 -13.06
CA THR A 228 -15.48 19.59 -14.46
C THR A 228 -15.91 20.85 -15.21
N VAL A 229 -15.04 21.36 -16.07
CA VAL A 229 -15.35 22.51 -16.94
C VAL A 229 -15.62 21.99 -18.34
N GLU A 230 -16.81 22.28 -18.88
CA GLU A 230 -17.13 21.98 -20.28
C GLU A 230 -16.26 22.83 -21.23
N LYS A 231 -15.74 22.18 -22.27
CA LYS A 231 -14.84 22.80 -23.26
C LYS A 231 -15.23 22.41 -24.67
N ALA A 232 -14.86 23.26 -25.63
CA ALA A 232 -15.04 22.95 -27.04
C ALA A 232 -14.28 21.69 -27.49
N THR A 233 -13.25 21.27 -26.75
CA THR A 233 -12.46 20.06 -26.98
C THR A 233 -13.14 18.77 -26.49
N ASP A 234 -14.21 18.86 -25.71
CA ASP A 234 -14.85 17.68 -25.09
C ASP A 234 -15.29 16.66 -26.15
N ILE A 235 -15.84 17.13 -27.26
CA ILE A 235 -16.26 16.27 -28.37
C ILE A 235 -15.12 15.42 -28.95
N ILE A 236 -13.87 15.91 -28.91
CA ILE A 236 -12.70 15.15 -29.39
C ILE A 236 -12.41 14.00 -28.45
N TYR A 237 -12.42 14.26 -27.14
CA TYR A 237 -12.21 13.24 -26.12
C TYR A 237 -13.34 12.21 -26.09
N ASP A 238 -14.59 12.63 -26.28
CA ASP A 238 -15.74 11.73 -26.37
C ASP A 238 -15.59 10.75 -27.53
N ASN A 239 -15.20 11.24 -28.71
CA ASN A 239 -14.94 10.39 -29.87
C ASN A 239 -13.73 9.45 -29.65
N LEU A 240 -12.69 9.90 -28.95
CA LEU A 240 -11.54 9.06 -28.58
C LEU A 240 -11.97 7.91 -27.65
N VAL A 241 -12.71 8.22 -26.58
CA VAL A 241 -13.21 7.22 -25.63
C VAL A 241 -14.14 6.23 -26.33
N ALA A 242 -15.07 6.72 -27.17
CA ALA A 242 -15.96 5.86 -27.96
C ALA A 242 -15.16 4.90 -28.86
N SER A 243 -14.15 5.41 -29.58
CA SER A 243 -13.30 4.60 -30.47
C SER A 243 -12.49 3.53 -29.71
N CYS A 244 -12.19 3.77 -28.43
CA CYS A 244 -11.51 2.80 -27.58
C CYS A 244 -12.45 1.83 -26.87
N THR A 245 -13.75 2.12 -26.79
CA THR A 245 -14.73 1.29 -26.08
C THR A 245 -14.99 -0.03 -26.81
N ASP A 246 -14.90 -0.02 -28.14
CA ASP A 246 -15.10 -1.21 -28.98
C ASP A 246 -13.85 -2.10 -29.08
N LEU A 247 -12.76 -1.78 -28.38
CA LEU A 247 -11.55 -2.60 -28.37
C LEU A 247 -11.80 -3.95 -27.68
N PRO A 248 -11.11 -5.03 -28.09
CA PRO A 248 -11.21 -6.32 -27.42
C PRO A 248 -10.95 -6.20 -25.92
N ALA A 249 -11.65 -7.02 -25.13
CA ALA A 249 -11.43 -7.11 -23.70
C ALA A 249 -9.94 -7.30 -23.37
N ALA A 250 -9.54 -6.74 -22.22
CA ALA A 250 -8.18 -6.82 -21.75
C ALA A 250 -7.75 -8.28 -21.57
N ARG A 251 -6.47 -8.57 -21.81
CA ARG A 251 -5.90 -9.92 -21.65
C ARG A 251 -5.20 -10.04 -20.30
N GLY A 252 -5.20 -11.24 -19.73
CA GLY A 252 -4.50 -11.52 -18.48
C GLY A 252 -5.17 -10.82 -17.28
N ARG A 253 -4.36 -10.17 -16.44
CA ARG A 253 -4.81 -9.51 -15.21
C ARG A 253 -5.21 -8.04 -15.38
N LEU A 254 -5.22 -7.53 -16.61
CA LEU A 254 -5.60 -6.15 -16.89
C LEU A 254 -7.11 -5.97 -16.73
N ARG A 255 -7.53 -4.92 -16.03
CA ARG A 255 -8.94 -4.68 -15.70
C ARG A 255 -9.74 -3.99 -16.81
N GLU A 256 -9.06 -3.25 -17.68
CA GLU A 256 -9.63 -2.54 -18.82
C GLU A 256 -8.60 -2.53 -19.98
N PRO A 257 -9.02 -2.45 -21.26
CA PRO A 257 -8.07 -2.24 -22.35
C PRO A 257 -7.20 -0.98 -22.08
N PRO A 258 -5.86 -1.09 -22.13
CA PRO A 258 -4.98 0.02 -21.77
C PRO A 258 -5.26 1.33 -22.53
N ALA A 259 -5.61 1.24 -23.82
CA ALA A 259 -5.96 2.41 -24.61
C ALA A 259 -7.26 3.10 -24.13
N LEU A 260 -8.27 2.33 -23.70
CA LEU A 260 -9.51 2.88 -23.16
C LEU A 260 -9.28 3.60 -21.83
N SER A 261 -8.56 2.96 -20.91
CA SER A 261 -8.22 3.57 -19.63
C SER A 261 -7.44 4.87 -19.81
N LEU A 262 -6.46 4.88 -20.72
CA LEU A 262 -5.67 6.07 -21.04
C LEU A 262 -6.51 7.18 -21.68
N ALA A 263 -7.44 6.83 -22.58
CA ALA A 263 -8.37 7.77 -23.19
C ALA A 263 -9.25 8.47 -22.14
N ARG A 264 -9.81 7.70 -21.19
CA ARG A 264 -10.58 8.26 -20.06
C ARG A 264 -9.73 9.14 -19.16
N TYR A 265 -8.50 8.72 -18.87
CA TYR A 265 -7.55 9.49 -18.07
C TYR A 265 -7.24 10.84 -18.71
N VAL A 266 -6.92 10.89 -20.02
CA VAL A 266 -6.60 12.17 -20.68
C VAL A 266 -7.82 13.09 -20.82
N GLN A 267 -9.02 12.54 -21.01
CA GLN A 267 -10.27 13.30 -20.95
C GLN A 267 -10.44 13.97 -19.58
N ARG A 268 -10.23 13.20 -18.50
CA ARG A 268 -10.32 13.72 -17.13
C ARG A 268 -9.22 14.74 -16.83
N LEU A 269 -8.01 14.50 -17.33
CA LEU A 269 -6.90 15.43 -17.21
C LEU A 269 -7.21 16.77 -17.87
N ASP A 270 -7.83 16.79 -19.05
CA ASP A 270 -8.30 18.04 -19.65
C ASP A 270 -9.38 18.70 -18.78
N ALA A 271 -10.36 17.94 -18.30
CA ALA A 271 -11.49 18.49 -17.54
C ALA A 271 -11.13 19.12 -16.19
N ILE A 272 -10.17 18.55 -15.43
CA ILE A 272 -9.85 18.99 -14.06
C ILE A 272 -8.35 19.21 -13.77
N GLY A 273 -7.44 18.82 -14.66
CA GLY A 273 -6.00 18.84 -14.40
C GLY A 273 -5.41 20.23 -14.10
N HIS A 274 -5.92 21.27 -14.78
CA HIS A 274 -5.50 22.65 -14.50
C HIS A 274 -5.86 23.09 -13.06
N GLU A 275 -7.05 22.73 -12.59
CA GLU A 275 -7.50 23.09 -11.24
C GLU A 275 -6.72 22.32 -10.16
N ILE A 276 -6.35 21.06 -10.42
CA ILE A 276 -5.42 20.29 -9.57
C ILE A 276 -4.10 21.04 -9.45
N ALA A 277 -3.46 21.35 -10.58
CA ALA A 277 -2.17 22.02 -10.61
C ALA A 277 -2.20 23.41 -9.92
N ARG A 278 -3.28 24.17 -10.11
CA ARG A 278 -3.47 25.48 -9.47
C ARG A 278 -3.56 25.36 -7.95
N ARG A 279 -4.37 24.43 -7.42
CA ARG A 279 -4.52 24.22 -5.97
C ARG A 279 -3.25 23.64 -5.35
N ASP A 280 -2.60 22.68 -6.01
CA ASP A 280 -1.35 22.08 -5.54
C ASP A 280 -0.23 23.09 -5.41
N ARG A 281 -0.10 23.98 -6.41
CA ARG A 281 0.85 25.08 -6.34
C ARG A 281 0.50 26.05 -5.23
N SER A 282 -0.75 26.51 -5.18
CA SER A 282 -1.19 27.48 -4.16
C SER A 282 -0.98 27.00 -2.73
N GLU A 283 -1.25 25.73 -2.44
CA GLU A 283 -1.04 25.18 -1.10
C GLU A 283 0.46 25.02 -0.77
N ALA A 284 1.30 24.66 -1.75
CA ALA A 284 2.74 24.64 -1.54
C ALA A 284 3.33 26.04 -1.37
N GLU A 285 2.87 27.03 -2.14
CA GLU A 285 3.28 28.43 -1.99
C GLU A 285 2.92 28.98 -0.61
N GLN A 286 1.73 28.62 -0.09
CA GLN A 286 1.31 28.97 1.26
C GLN A 286 2.21 28.33 2.32
N LEU A 287 2.53 27.04 2.19
CA LEU A 287 3.41 26.34 3.14
C LEU A 287 4.85 26.90 3.10
N LEU A 288 5.35 27.21 1.91
CA LEU A 288 6.73 27.64 1.68
C LEU A 288 6.93 29.16 1.85
N GLY A 289 5.85 29.93 1.93
CA GLY A 289 5.88 31.39 2.11
C GLY A 289 6.43 32.16 0.91
N GLN A 290 6.40 31.57 -0.29
CA GLN A 290 6.91 32.17 -1.52
C GLN A 290 6.14 31.70 -2.75
N SER A 291 6.22 32.46 -3.85
CA SER A 291 5.58 32.11 -5.13
C SER A 291 6.55 31.45 -6.11
N PHE A 292 6.04 30.60 -7.01
CA PHE A 292 6.88 29.87 -7.97
C PHE A 292 6.42 30.08 -9.42
N ALA A 293 7.39 30.26 -10.31
CA ALA A 293 7.14 30.40 -11.75
C ALA A 293 6.69 29.07 -12.42
N SER A 294 6.98 27.92 -11.81
CA SER A 294 6.64 26.60 -12.35
C SER A 294 6.34 25.59 -11.24
N ALA A 295 5.57 24.56 -11.58
CA ALA A 295 5.30 23.43 -10.67
C ALA A 295 6.59 22.67 -10.32
N ALA A 296 7.52 22.53 -11.27
CA ALA A 296 8.80 21.87 -11.03
C ALA A 296 9.67 22.63 -10.00
N ALA A 297 9.68 23.97 -10.05
CA ALA A 297 10.38 24.78 -9.05
C ALA A 297 9.75 24.63 -7.67
N ALA A 298 8.40 24.68 -7.59
CA ALA A 298 7.69 24.47 -6.33
C ALA A 298 7.97 23.08 -5.73
N GLU A 299 7.98 22.02 -6.56
CA GLU A 299 8.23 20.65 -6.12
C GLU A 299 9.66 20.44 -5.60
N ALA A 300 10.66 20.99 -6.29
CA ALA A 300 12.05 20.94 -5.84
C ALA A 300 12.26 21.66 -4.50
N THR A 301 11.65 22.83 -4.33
CA THR A 301 11.72 23.58 -3.06
C THR A 301 10.93 22.88 -1.95
N LEU A 302 9.78 22.28 -2.25
CA LEU A 302 9.00 21.51 -1.29
C LEU A 302 9.76 20.28 -0.80
N GLU A 303 10.49 19.59 -1.68
CA GLU A 303 11.34 18.48 -1.25
C GLU A 303 12.46 18.95 -0.30
N GLN A 304 13.16 20.04 -0.63
CA GLN A 304 14.19 20.58 0.26
C GLN A 304 13.62 20.97 1.62
N TYR A 305 12.42 21.56 1.62
CA TYR A 305 11.69 21.89 2.84
C TYR A 305 11.39 20.63 3.67
N VAL A 306 10.87 19.57 3.05
CA VAL A 306 10.59 18.27 3.70
C VAL A 306 11.84 17.68 4.35
N LEU A 307 12.98 17.71 3.65
CA LEU A 307 14.24 17.18 4.16
C LEU A 307 14.72 17.98 5.37
N ALA A 308 14.53 19.31 5.38
CA ALA A 308 14.89 20.18 6.50
C ALA A 308 13.84 20.22 7.64
N ALA A 309 12.59 19.83 7.38
CA ALA A 309 11.48 19.98 8.31
C ALA A 309 11.67 19.15 9.60
N GLY A 310 11.34 19.75 10.73
CA GLY A 310 11.28 19.07 12.03
C GLY A 310 9.94 18.35 12.26
N PRO A 311 9.81 17.59 13.35
CA PRO A 311 8.57 16.90 13.72
C PRO A 311 7.37 17.83 13.87
N ASP A 312 7.59 19.12 14.20
CA ASP A 312 6.54 20.13 14.34
C ASP A 312 5.82 20.46 13.02
N LYS A 313 6.37 20.05 11.87
CA LYS A 313 5.76 20.23 10.55
C LYS A 313 5.10 18.98 9.99
N GLU A 314 5.21 17.84 10.70
CA GLU A 314 4.80 16.55 10.16
C GLU A 314 3.29 16.50 9.87
N ALA A 315 2.46 17.03 10.77
CA ALA A 315 1.01 17.07 10.58
C ALA A 315 0.60 17.92 9.36
N ASP A 316 1.24 19.07 9.16
CA ASP A 316 0.99 19.95 8.00
C ASP A 316 1.38 19.25 6.68
N LEU A 317 2.52 18.54 6.68
CA LEU A 317 3.00 17.78 5.53
C LEU A 317 2.08 16.59 5.20
N ILE A 318 1.63 15.82 6.21
CA ILE A 318 0.64 14.75 6.05
C ILE A 318 -0.62 15.31 5.39
N GLY A 319 -1.16 16.41 5.93
CA GLY A 319 -2.36 17.05 5.41
C GLY A 319 -2.19 17.57 3.98
N LEU A 320 -1.07 18.23 3.67
CA LEU A 320 -0.75 18.70 2.32
C LEU A 320 -0.74 17.53 1.34
N PHE A 321 0.09 16.52 1.59
CA PHE A 321 0.27 15.41 0.67
C PHE A 321 -0.99 14.57 0.50
N HIS A 322 -1.77 14.37 1.56
CA HIS A 322 -3.07 13.71 1.46
C HIS A 322 -3.98 14.48 0.50
N ARG A 323 -4.09 15.81 0.62
CA ARG A 323 -4.91 16.61 -0.29
C ARG A 323 -4.45 16.54 -1.73
N ARG A 324 -3.13 16.58 -1.97
CA ARG A 324 -2.55 16.43 -3.33
C ARG A 324 -2.90 15.07 -3.94
N THR A 325 -2.62 13.99 -3.22
CA THR A 325 -2.87 12.62 -3.68
C THR A 325 -4.37 12.38 -3.92
N MET A 326 -5.24 12.85 -3.04
CA MET A 326 -6.69 12.72 -3.22
C MET A 326 -7.21 13.50 -4.42
N ARG A 327 -6.63 14.68 -4.74
CA ARG A 327 -6.95 15.41 -5.98
C ARG A 327 -6.47 14.67 -7.23
N ALA A 328 -5.25 14.10 -7.18
CA ALA A 328 -4.72 13.28 -8.27
C ALA A 328 -5.56 12.00 -8.53
N LEU A 329 -6.03 11.32 -7.48
CA LEU A 329 -6.91 10.15 -7.61
C LEU A 329 -8.24 10.48 -8.32
N GLN A 330 -8.69 11.74 -8.32
CA GLN A 330 -9.88 12.13 -9.09
C GLN A 330 -9.71 12.00 -10.60
N LEU A 331 -8.46 11.95 -11.10
CA LEU A 331 -8.13 11.66 -12.50
C LEU A 331 -8.41 10.21 -12.89
N LEU A 332 -8.46 9.30 -11.91
CA LEU A 332 -8.68 7.86 -12.10
C LEU A 332 -10.13 7.43 -11.85
N ARG A 333 -11.06 8.38 -11.67
CA ARG A 333 -12.46 8.02 -11.44
C ARG A 333 -13.04 7.25 -12.62
N GLY A 334 -13.75 6.17 -12.29
CA GLY A 334 -14.30 5.24 -13.27
C GLY A 334 -13.32 4.14 -13.69
N TYR A 335 -12.04 4.21 -13.31
CA TYR A 335 -11.13 3.08 -13.48
C TYR A 335 -11.56 1.92 -12.56
N PRO A 336 -11.72 0.68 -13.09
CA PRO A 336 -12.29 -0.44 -12.35
C PRO A 336 -11.34 -1.11 -11.34
N GLY A 337 -10.37 -0.37 -10.79
CA GLY A 337 -9.45 -0.84 -9.75
C GLY A 337 -9.93 -0.48 -8.34
N PRO A 338 -10.11 -1.44 -7.42
CA PRO A 338 -10.46 -1.15 -6.03
C PRO A 338 -9.52 -0.13 -5.38
N ILE A 339 -8.24 -0.19 -5.72
CA ILE A 339 -7.16 0.65 -5.19
C ILE A 339 -7.42 2.16 -5.35
N VAL A 340 -8.20 2.55 -6.36
CA VAL A 340 -8.55 3.96 -6.58
C VAL A 340 -9.42 4.51 -5.44
N ASN A 341 -10.35 3.71 -4.91
CA ASN A 341 -11.36 4.17 -3.95
C ASN A 341 -11.27 3.51 -2.57
N ARG A 342 -10.54 2.40 -2.44
CA ARG A 342 -10.48 1.60 -1.22
C ARG A 342 -9.32 2.03 -0.32
N ALA A 343 -9.65 2.63 0.82
CA ALA A 343 -8.69 2.85 1.90
C ALA A 343 -8.25 1.51 2.53
N PRO A 344 -7.11 1.47 3.26
CA PRO A 344 -6.73 0.28 4.02
C PRO A 344 -7.87 -0.23 4.90
N GLY A 345 -8.15 -1.53 4.83
CA GLY A 345 -9.22 -2.14 5.62
C GLY A 345 -9.02 -1.95 7.13
N PRO A 346 -10.11 -1.76 7.90
CA PRO A 346 -10.02 -1.54 9.34
C PRO A 346 -9.55 -2.81 10.05
N ILE A 347 -8.84 -2.61 11.17
CA ILE A 347 -8.43 -3.68 12.09
C ILE A 347 -8.92 -3.30 13.47
N ASP A 348 -9.76 -4.13 14.08
CA ASP A 348 -10.14 -3.95 15.47
C ASP A 348 -9.00 -4.45 16.39
N ARG A 349 -8.12 -3.52 16.79
CA ARG A 349 -7.01 -3.83 17.71
C ARG A 349 -7.48 -4.25 19.11
N LEU A 350 -8.69 -3.86 19.52
CA LEU A 350 -9.22 -4.24 20.84
C LEU A 350 -9.58 -5.72 20.89
N ALA A 351 -9.88 -6.33 19.74
CA ALA A 351 -10.12 -7.77 19.60
C ALA A 351 -8.87 -8.65 19.85
N PHE A 352 -7.71 -8.05 20.11
CA PHE A 352 -6.44 -8.73 20.43
C PHE A 352 -5.99 -8.52 21.89
N SER A 353 -6.75 -7.75 22.67
CA SER A 353 -6.48 -7.61 24.10
C SER A 353 -7.00 -8.86 24.83
N ASP A 354 -6.24 -9.37 25.80
CA ASP A 354 -6.74 -10.43 26.68
C ASP A 354 -8.09 -9.99 27.30
N PRO A 355 -9.09 -10.89 27.40
CA PRO A 355 -10.31 -10.55 28.11
C PRO A 355 -9.96 -10.09 29.53
N PRO A 356 -10.65 -9.06 30.07
CA PRO A 356 -10.40 -8.62 31.44
C PRO A 356 -10.53 -9.84 32.35
N SER A 357 -9.47 -10.11 33.11
CA SER A 357 -9.41 -11.22 34.06
C SER A 357 -10.62 -11.08 34.98
N THR A 358 -11.59 -11.98 34.87
CA THR A 358 -12.64 -12.10 35.88
C THR A 358 -11.93 -12.55 37.14
N ASN A 359 -11.59 -11.59 38.00
CA ASN A 359 -11.17 -11.85 39.36
C ASN A 359 -12.27 -12.70 39.99
N VAL A 360 -11.99 -13.99 40.17
CA VAL A 360 -12.77 -14.89 40.98
C VAL A 360 -12.82 -14.23 42.36
N MET A 361 -13.98 -13.68 42.71
CA MET A 361 -14.24 -13.31 44.10
C MET A 361 -14.14 -14.60 44.91
N ALA A 362 -13.01 -14.75 45.58
CA ALA A 362 -12.86 -15.71 46.66
C ALA A 362 -13.93 -15.37 47.69
N HIS A 363 -14.98 -16.20 47.74
CA HIS A 363 -15.88 -16.22 48.87
C HIS A 363 -15.07 -16.75 50.06
N ASP A 364 -14.61 -15.82 50.89
CA ASP A 364 -14.11 -16.09 52.22
C ASP A 364 -15.18 -16.87 53.00
N SER A 365 -14.88 -18.14 53.25
CA SER A 365 -15.55 -18.93 54.26
C SER A 365 -14.96 -18.54 55.60
N ALA A 366 -15.62 -17.62 56.32
CA ALA A 366 -15.32 -17.34 57.71
C ALA A 366 -16.51 -17.71 58.60
N THR A 367 -16.39 -18.89 59.20
CA THR A 367 -17.11 -19.34 60.39
C THR A 367 -16.87 -18.36 61.54
N HIS A 368 -17.93 -17.93 62.26
CA HIS A 368 -18.05 -17.90 63.73
C HIS A 368 -19.17 -16.95 64.21
N ILE A 369 -20.32 -17.53 64.58
CA ILE A 369 -20.99 -17.56 65.90
C ILE A 369 -22.46 -17.92 65.68
#